data_AF-A0A938P6T8-F1
#
_entry.id   AF-A0A938P6T8-F1
#
_cell.length_a   1.000
_cell.length_b   1.000
_cell.length_c   1.000
_cell.angle_alpha   90.00
_cell.angle_beta   90.00
_cell.angle_gamma   90.00
#
_symmetry.space_group_name_H-M   'P 1'
#
loop_
_entity.id
_entity.type
_entity.pdbx_description
1 polymer ?
#
loop_
_entity_poly.entity_id
_entity_poly.type
_entity_poly.pdbx_seq_one_letter_code
_entity_poly.pdbx_strand_id
1 'polypeptide(L)'
;MRILIFIFFISSLGPFVRFYKHNLFYFFFISAIADPLVYFITSILGYTMLGGKIYLFANLMMLYSLPNIDFKYKFSFTVFILFYSIIARSEVTMLIIIIFIMVFTVSYFINELIKTIKNERNVTLFLVPLIVLYTTGIFLTYYYYANPNLVVHTINYKFVLYIILNILVTIWGPDKKFLIINYFPIRPPALIKKYSENELILLGLSAREIEVYNFILRGFKNSEIADKMFVDKKTIESHLWHIKNKLAFKSVNELRKYLKEVSK
;
A
#
# COMPACT_ATOMS: atom_id res chain seq x y z
N MET A 1 -31.88 -10.61 3.08
CA MET A 1 -30.81 -10.85 2.08
C MET A 1 -30.78 -9.81 0.96
N ARG A 2 -31.85 -9.61 0.17
CA ARG A 2 -31.87 -8.65 -0.97
C ARG A 2 -31.44 -7.21 -0.62
N ILE A 3 -31.93 -6.65 0.49
CA ILE A 3 -31.55 -5.31 0.96
C ILE A 3 -30.05 -5.22 1.25
N LEU A 4 -29.48 -6.23 1.91
CA LEU A 4 -28.06 -6.25 2.27
C LEU A 4 -27.16 -6.27 1.02
N ILE A 5 -27.56 -6.99 -0.01
CA ILE A 5 -26.85 -7.03 -1.30
C ILE A 5 -26.91 -5.68 -2.00
N PHE A 6 -28.06 -5.01 -1.96
CA PHE A 6 -28.20 -3.67 -2.51
C PHE A 6 -27.30 -2.66 -1.79
N ILE A 7 -27.23 -2.72 -0.45
CA ILE A 7 -26.31 -1.89 0.34
C ILE A 7 -24.85 -2.23 0.00
N PHE A 8 -24.52 -3.51 -0.14
CA PHE A 8 -23.19 -3.95 -0.57
C PHE A 8 -22.81 -3.35 -1.92
N PHE A 9 -23.70 -3.43 -2.92
CA PHE A 9 -23.51 -2.80 -4.22
C PHE A 9 -23.22 -1.31 -4.10
N ILE A 10 -24.06 -0.55 -3.39
CA ILE A 10 -23.87 0.89 -3.18
C ILE A 10 -22.53 1.16 -2.49
N SER A 11 -22.18 0.38 -1.46
CA SER A 11 -20.93 0.58 -0.72
C SER A 11 -19.69 0.40 -1.60
N SER A 12 -19.74 -0.51 -2.58
CA SER A 12 -18.62 -0.76 -3.51
C SER A 12 -18.39 0.39 -4.51
N LEU A 13 -19.40 1.24 -4.75
CA LEU A 13 -19.26 2.43 -5.60
C LEU A 13 -18.48 3.55 -4.89
N GLY A 14 -18.48 3.57 -3.56
CA GLY A 14 -17.78 4.59 -2.76
C GLY A 14 -16.28 4.70 -3.10
N PRO A 15 -15.51 3.59 -3.03
CA PRO A 15 -14.11 3.61 -3.43
C PRO A 15 -13.91 3.98 -4.90
N PHE A 16 -14.77 3.50 -5.80
CA PHE A 16 -14.69 3.87 -7.22
C PHE A 16 -14.78 5.39 -7.43
N VAL A 17 -15.78 6.04 -6.85
CA VAL A 17 -15.95 7.50 -6.96
C VAL A 17 -14.80 8.23 -6.27
N ARG A 18 -14.40 7.78 -5.07
CA ARG A 18 -13.35 8.46 -4.28
C ARG A 18 -11.99 8.42 -4.97
N PHE A 19 -11.69 7.38 -5.72
CA PHE A 19 -10.37 7.16 -6.35
C PHE A 19 -10.33 7.56 -7.83
N TYR A 20 -11.28 8.35 -8.34
CA TYR A 20 -11.38 8.70 -9.77
C TYR A 20 -10.13 9.34 -10.40
N LYS A 21 -9.31 10.05 -9.59
CA LYS A 21 -8.04 10.68 -9.99
C LYS A 21 -6.80 9.92 -9.51
N HIS A 22 -6.97 8.78 -8.85
CA HIS A 22 -5.88 8.03 -8.24
C HIS A 22 -5.41 6.91 -9.16
N ASN A 23 -4.16 6.50 -9.03
CA ASN A 23 -3.57 5.39 -9.81
C ASN A 23 -4.23 4.02 -9.56
N LEU A 24 -5.09 3.92 -8.54
CA LEU A 24 -5.90 2.72 -8.23
C LEU A 24 -7.32 2.82 -8.78
N PHE A 25 -7.64 3.81 -9.62
CA PHE A 25 -8.96 4.01 -10.18
C PHE A 25 -9.52 2.74 -10.83
N TYR A 26 -8.77 2.17 -11.79
CA TYR A 26 -9.21 0.98 -12.53
C TYR A 26 -9.38 -0.24 -11.62
N PHE A 27 -8.54 -0.37 -10.59
CA PHE A 27 -8.69 -1.43 -9.59
C PHE A 27 -10.04 -1.35 -8.89
N PHE A 28 -10.42 -0.16 -8.42
CA PHE A 28 -11.70 0.04 -7.74
C PHE A 28 -12.89 -0.02 -8.70
N PHE A 29 -12.73 0.44 -9.94
CA PHE A 29 -13.76 0.30 -10.98
C PHE A 29 -14.10 -1.19 -11.22
N ILE A 30 -13.08 -2.02 -11.43
CA ILE A 30 -13.29 -3.46 -11.65
C ILE A 30 -13.87 -4.12 -10.40
N SER A 31 -13.33 -3.81 -9.21
CA SER A 31 -13.83 -4.34 -7.94
C SER A 31 -15.30 -4.01 -7.69
N ALA A 32 -15.74 -2.79 -8.03
CA ALA A 32 -17.12 -2.34 -7.86
C ALA A 32 -18.12 -3.08 -8.77
N ILE A 33 -17.66 -3.65 -9.88
CA ILE A 33 -18.50 -4.39 -10.84
C ILE A 33 -18.43 -5.90 -10.58
N ALA A 34 -17.25 -6.40 -10.18
CA ALA A 34 -16.95 -7.83 -10.09
C ALA A 34 -17.89 -8.60 -9.15
N ASP A 35 -17.91 -8.24 -7.86
CA ASP A 35 -18.69 -8.97 -6.86
C ASP A 35 -20.20 -8.90 -7.13
N PRO A 36 -20.79 -7.73 -7.47
CA PRO A 36 -22.20 -7.65 -7.81
C PRO A 36 -22.58 -8.47 -9.04
N LEU A 37 -21.74 -8.45 -10.08
CA LEU A 37 -21.97 -9.22 -11.30
C LEU A 37 -21.92 -10.73 -11.03
N VAL A 38 -20.92 -11.19 -10.28
CA VAL A 38 -20.79 -12.59 -9.89
C VAL A 38 -21.98 -13.02 -9.04
N TYR A 39 -22.37 -12.19 -8.07
CA TYR A 39 -23.54 -12.47 -7.26
C TYR A 39 -24.82 -12.56 -8.11
N PHE A 40 -25.03 -11.62 -9.02
CA PHE A 40 -26.18 -11.63 -9.94
C PHE A 40 -26.23 -12.92 -10.76
N ILE A 41 -25.10 -13.32 -11.36
CA ILE A 41 -25.03 -14.51 -12.22
C ILE A 41 -25.24 -15.80 -11.43
N THR A 42 -24.64 -15.90 -10.24
CA THR A 42 -24.77 -17.10 -9.41
C THR A 42 -26.13 -17.22 -8.76
N SER A 43 -26.68 -16.12 -8.24
CA SER A 43 -27.90 -16.15 -7.40
C SER A 43 -29.18 -15.95 -8.19
N ILE A 44 -29.17 -15.15 -9.26
CA ILE A 44 -30.38 -14.86 -10.05
C ILE A 44 -30.46 -15.78 -11.26
N LEU A 45 -29.35 -16.02 -11.96
CA LEU A 45 -29.34 -16.87 -13.15
C LEU A 45 -29.03 -18.35 -12.85
N GLY A 46 -28.57 -18.67 -11.63
CA GLY A 46 -28.23 -20.04 -11.23
C GLY A 46 -26.95 -20.60 -11.86
N TYR A 47 -26.15 -19.78 -12.55
CA TYR A 47 -24.93 -20.23 -13.24
C TYR A 47 -23.69 -20.14 -12.34
N THR A 48 -23.56 -21.06 -11.38
CA THR A 48 -22.45 -21.10 -10.42
C THR A 48 -21.07 -21.16 -11.09
N MET A 49 -20.89 -22.09 -12.04
CA MET A 49 -19.65 -22.26 -12.82
C MET A 49 -19.26 -21.00 -13.60
N LEU A 50 -20.23 -20.31 -14.20
CA LEU A 50 -19.97 -19.09 -14.95
C LEU A 50 -19.57 -17.95 -14.01
N GLY A 51 -20.24 -17.84 -12.86
CA GLY A 51 -19.88 -16.88 -11.81
C GLY A 51 -18.44 -17.03 -11.34
N GLY A 52 -17.98 -18.26 -11.12
CA GLY A 52 -16.57 -18.53 -10.76
C GLY A 52 -15.58 -18.04 -11.83
N LYS A 53 -15.86 -18.32 -13.12
CA LYS A 53 -15.00 -17.87 -14.24
C LYS A 53 -14.95 -16.35 -14.35
N ILE A 54 -16.09 -15.68 -14.20
CA ILE A 54 -16.18 -14.22 -14.22
C ILE A 54 -15.43 -13.62 -13.02
N TYR A 55 -15.54 -14.23 -11.86
CA TYR A 55 -14.79 -13.80 -10.67
C TYR A 55 -13.28 -13.92 -10.88
N LEU A 56 -12.82 -15.04 -11.42
CA LEU A 56 -11.41 -15.23 -11.78
C LEU A 56 -10.94 -14.17 -12.78
N PHE A 57 -11.71 -13.96 -13.85
CA PHE A 57 -11.39 -12.95 -14.86
C PHE A 57 -11.32 -11.53 -14.27
N ALA A 58 -12.26 -11.17 -13.40
CA ALA A 58 -12.26 -9.88 -12.73
C ALA A 58 -11.05 -9.71 -11.80
N ASN A 59 -10.68 -10.74 -11.03
CA ASN A 59 -9.48 -10.72 -10.18
C ASN A 59 -8.19 -10.56 -11.00
N LEU A 60 -8.11 -11.20 -12.17
CA LEU A 60 -7.03 -10.98 -13.12
C LEU A 60 -6.99 -9.53 -13.61
N MET A 61 -8.12 -8.96 -14.02
CA MET A 61 -8.19 -7.57 -14.45
C MET A 61 -7.78 -6.61 -13.32
N MET A 62 -8.21 -6.87 -12.08
CA MET A 62 -7.79 -6.08 -10.91
C MET A 62 -6.27 -6.14 -10.72
N LEU A 63 -5.67 -7.32 -10.77
CA LEU A 63 -4.22 -7.49 -10.69
C LEU A 63 -3.49 -6.65 -11.78
N TYR A 64 -3.97 -6.71 -13.02
CA TYR A 64 -3.39 -5.98 -14.13
C TYR A 64 -3.53 -4.46 -13.99
N SER A 65 -4.57 -4.00 -13.29
CA SER A 65 -4.79 -2.59 -13.00
C SER A 65 -3.90 -2.03 -11.88
N LEU A 66 -3.20 -2.88 -11.12
CA LEU A 66 -2.31 -2.42 -10.07
C LEU A 66 -1.11 -1.63 -10.64
N PRO A 67 -0.84 -0.42 -10.14
CA PRO A 67 0.23 0.45 -10.62
C PRO A 67 1.60 0.01 -10.09
N ASN A 68 2.66 0.44 -10.77
CA ASN A 68 4.07 0.22 -10.36
C ASN A 68 4.51 -1.25 -10.26
N ILE A 69 3.75 -2.19 -10.84
CA ILE A 69 4.19 -3.57 -11.00
C ILE A 69 4.88 -3.69 -12.36
N ASP A 70 6.14 -4.11 -12.34
CA ASP A 70 6.94 -4.38 -13.54
C ASP A 70 6.22 -5.43 -14.42
N PHE A 71 6.21 -5.18 -15.73
CA PHE A 71 5.54 -6.01 -16.73
C PHE A 71 5.96 -7.48 -16.63
N LYS A 72 7.22 -7.77 -16.29
CA LYS A 72 7.70 -9.15 -16.13
C LYS A 72 6.89 -9.93 -15.11
N TYR A 73 6.51 -9.31 -13.98
CA TYR A 73 5.72 -9.99 -12.95
C TYR A 73 4.29 -10.24 -13.41
N LYS A 74 3.66 -9.27 -14.11
CA LYS A 74 2.32 -9.44 -14.69
C LYS A 74 2.33 -10.56 -15.73
N PHE A 75 3.34 -10.59 -16.59
CA PHE A 75 3.49 -11.62 -17.62
C PHE A 75 3.73 -13.01 -17.02
N SER A 76 4.70 -13.16 -16.11
CA SER A 76 4.98 -14.43 -15.43
C SER A 76 3.74 -14.97 -14.71
N PHE A 77 2.97 -14.10 -14.07
CA PHE A 77 1.76 -14.48 -13.37
C PHE A 77 0.65 -14.94 -14.32
N THR A 78 0.50 -14.32 -15.49
CA THR A 78 -0.44 -14.78 -16.51
C THR A 78 -0.05 -16.09 -17.14
N VAL A 79 1.24 -16.30 -17.43
CA VAL A 79 1.74 -17.59 -17.91
C VAL A 79 1.46 -18.68 -16.88
N PHE A 80 1.71 -18.41 -15.59
CA PHE A 80 1.41 -19.32 -14.50
C PHE A 80 -0.08 -19.70 -14.45
N ILE A 81 -0.98 -18.72 -14.58
CA ILE A 81 -2.43 -18.97 -14.58
C ILE A 81 -2.88 -19.75 -15.81
N LEU A 82 -2.38 -19.40 -16.99
CA LEU A 82 -2.68 -20.13 -18.23
C LEU A 82 -2.22 -21.58 -18.14
N PHE A 83 -0.99 -21.80 -17.69
CA PHE A 83 -0.44 -23.13 -17.50
C PHE A 83 -1.28 -23.96 -16.52
N TYR A 84 -1.60 -23.40 -15.36
CA TYR A 84 -2.40 -24.08 -14.35
C TYR A 84 -3.84 -24.36 -14.83
N SER A 85 -4.42 -23.46 -15.62
CA SER A 85 -5.75 -23.62 -16.24
C SER A 85 -5.79 -24.69 -17.35
N ILE A 86 -4.65 -25.00 -17.97
CA ILE A 86 -4.53 -26.07 -18.97
C ILE A 86 -4.42 -27.43 -18.29
N ILE A 87 -3.63 -27.52 -17.21
CA ILE A 87 -3.31 -28.80 -16.55
C ILE A 87 -4.53 -29.43 -15.89
N ALA A 88 -5.36 -28.64 -15.22
CA ALA A 88 -6.49 -29.16 -14.46
C ALA A 88 -7.70 -28.23 -14.58
N ARG A 89 -8.73 -28.64 -15.31
CA ARG A 89 -10.00 -27.90 -15.36
C ARG A 89 -10.94 -28.40 -14.27
N SER A 90 -10.62 -28.12 -13.02
CA SER A 90 -11.50 -28.40 -11.87
C SER A 90 -11.92 -27.11 -11.16
N GLU A 91 -13.05 -27.16 -10.44
CA GLU A 91 -13.46 -26.04 -9.56
C GLU A 91 -12.38 -25.74 -8.51
N VAL A 92 -11.73 -26.78 -7.99
CA VAL A 92 -10.64 -26.66 -7.01
C VAL A 92 -9.47 -25.87 -7.59
N THR A 93 -9.08 -26.19 -8.83
CA THR A 93 -8.03 -25.47 -9.56
C THR A 93 -8.37 -23.98 -9.67
N MET A 94 -9.62 -23.65 -10.01
CA MET A 94 -10.07 -22.26 -10.13
C MET A 94 -9.97 -21.51 -8.79
N LEU A 95 -10.40 -22.14 -7.69
CA LEU A 95 -10.31 -21.57 -6.35
C LEU A 95 -8.86 -21.33 -5.92
N ILE A 96 -7.98 -22.29 -6.21
CA ILE A 96 -6.53 -22.14 -5.95
C ILE A 96 -5.98 -20.93 -6.70
N ILE A 97 -6.30 -20.76 -8.00
CA ILE A 97 -5.87 -19.59 -8.77
C ILE A 97 -6.39 -18.30 -8.14
N ILE A 98 -7.67 -18.25 -7.76
CA ILE A 98 -8.28 -17.07 -7.12
C ILE A 98 -7.53 -16.73 -5.83
N ILE A 99 -7.25 -17.73 -4.98
CA ILE A 99 -6.48 -17.53 -3.74
C ILE A 99 -5.08 -16.99 -4.05
N PHE A 100 -4.37 -17.52 -5.04
CA PHE A 100 -3.07 -17.01 -5.46
C PHE A 100 -3.12 -15.55 -5.91
N ILE A 101 -4.14 -15.16 -6.69
CA ILE A 101 -4.33 -13.75 -7.10
C ILE A 101 -4.55 -12.85 -5.88
N MET A 102 -5.40 -13.30 -4.95
CA MET A 102 -5.69 -12.53 -3.74
C MET A 102 -4.44 -12.40 -2.85
N VAL A 103 -3.67 -13.47 -2.66
CA VAL A 103 -2.41 -13.44 -1.90
C VAL A 103 -1.44 -12.44 -2.51
N PHE A 104 -1.24 -12.49 -3.83
CA PHE A 104 -0.40 -11.52 -4.53
C PHE A 104 -0.90 -10.07 -4.33
N THR A 105 -2.22 -9.86 -4.42
CA THR A 105 -2.84 -8.56 -4.22
C THR A 105 -2.62 -8.03 -2.79
N VAL A 106 -2.75 -8.90 -1.78
CA VAL A 106 -2.41 -8.57 -0.38
C VAL A 106 -0.93 -8.20 -0.25
N SER A 107 -0.02 -9.00 -0.81
CA SER A 107 1.42 -8.72 -0.79
C SER A 107 1.75 -7.38 -1.43
N TYR A 108 1.09 -7.03 -2.54
CA TYR A 108 1.23 -5.74 -3.18
C TYR A 108 0.83 -4.59 -2.25
N PHE A 109 -0.34 -4.65 -1.63
CA PHE A 109 -0.79 -3.58 -0.73
C PHE A 109 0.03 -3.49 0.55
N ILE A 110 0.51 -4.62 1.09
CA ILE A 110 1.47 -4.62 2.20
C ILE A 110 2.77 -3.92 1.79
N ASN A 111 3.29 -4.19 0.60
CA ASN A 111 4.51 -3.55 0.11
C ASN A 111 4.31 -2.03 -0.09
N GLU A 112 3.20 -1.59 -0.65
CA GLU A 112 2.88 -0.16 -0.77
C GLU A 112 2.68 0.50 0.61
N LEU A 113 2.11 -0.22 1.58
CA LEU A 113 2.02 0.25 2.96
C LEU A 113 3.41 0.42 3.59
N ILE A 114 4.30 -0.57 3.45
CA ILE A 114 5.68 -0.48 3.95
C ILE A 114 6.43 0.68 3.28
N LYS A 115 6.24 0.86 1.97
CA LYS A 115 6.88 1.94 1.20
C LYS A 115 6.43 3.33 1.64
N THR A 116 5.13 3.52 1.87
CA THR A 116 4.60 4.80 2.38
C THR A 116 5.11 5.08 3.80
N ILE A 117 5.17 4.07 4.66
CA ILE A 117 5.76 4.17 6.00
C ILE A 117 7.24 4.56 5.93
N LYS A 118 8.03 3.88 5.10
CA LYS A 118 9.49 4.07 5.01
C LYS A 118 9.88 5.38 4.35
N ASN A 119 9.25 5.73 3.22
CA ASN A 119 9.68 6.85 2.38
C ASN A 119 8.98 8.16 2.77
N GLU A 120 7.69 8.10 3.09
CA GLU A 120 6.88 9.30 3.37
C GLU A 120 6.70 9.55 4.87
N ARG A 121 7.08 8.59 5.74
CA ARG A 121 6.84 8.61 7.19
C ARG A 121 5.34 8.73 7.55
N ASN A 122 4.50 8.30 6.62
CA ASN A 122 3.05 8.39 6.68
C ASN A 122 2.42 7.02 6.45
N VAL A 123 1.28 6.77 7.08
CA VAL A 123 0.39 5.65 6.73
C VAL A 123 -0.75 6.17 5.88
N THR A 124 -0.85 5.64 4.67
CA THR A 124 -2.05 5.74 3.85
C THR A 124 -3.11 4.79 4.41
N LEU A 125 -4.05 5.34 5.18
CA LEU A 125 -4.98 4.54 6.02
C LEU A 125 -5.85 3.57 5.20
N PHE A 126 -6.24 3.93 3.98
CA PHE A 126 -7.10 3.10 3.14
C PHE A 126 -6.46 1.76 2.72
N LEU A 127 -5.13 1.60 2.84
CA LEU A 127 -4.45 0.34 2.55
C LEU A 127 -4.77 -0.75 3.58
N VAL A 128 -4.97 -0.37 4.85
CA VAL A 128 -5.29 -1.32 5.93
C VAL A 128 -6.61 -2.07 5.67
N PRO A 129 -7.75 -1.41 5.43
CA PRO A 129 -9.01 -2.12 5.18
C PRO A 129 -8.98 -2.89 3.85
N LEU A 130 -8.20 -2.46 2.85
CA LEU A 130 -7.95 -3.25 1.64
C LEU A 130 -7.23 -4.57 1.96
N ILE A 131 -6.16 -4.53 2.75
CA ILE A 131 -5.43 -5.73 3.17
C ILE A 131 -6.37 -6.68 3.93
N VAL A 132 -7.19 -6.15 4.84
CA VAL A 132 -8.19 -6.95 5.58
C VAL A 132 -9.25 -7.54 4.64
N LEU A 133 -9.74 -6.77 3.67
CA LEU A 133 -10.75 -7.21 2.70
C LEU A 133 -10.25 -8.42 1.90
N TYR A 134 -9.04 -8.35 1.35
CA TYR A 134 -8.50 -9.45 0.55
C TYR A 134 -8.05 -10.63 1.40
N THR A 135 -7.51 -10.39 2.59
CA THR A 135 -7.15 -11.46 3.54
C THR A 135 -8.40 -12.24 3.95
N THR A 136 -9.48 -11.55 4.30
CA THR A 136 -10.76 -12.19 4.62
C THR A 136 -11.36 -12.91 3.40
N GLY A 137 -11.18 -12.37 2.19
CA GLY A 137 -11.51 -13.04 0.93
C GLY A 137 -10.80 -14.39 0.75
N ILE A 138 -9.49 -14.45 1.05
CA ILE A 138 -8.71 -15.71 0.99
C ILE A 138 -9.27 -16.74 1.97
N PHE A 139 -9.43 -16.35 3.24
CA PHE A 139 -9.96 -17.24 4.27
C PHE A 139 -11.35 -17.76 3.93
N LEU A 140 -12.24 -16.89 3.45
CA LEU A 140 -13.60 -17.28 3.07
C LEU A 140 -13.60 -18.20 1.85
N THR A 141 -12.79 -17.92 0.82
CA THR A 141 -12.65 -18.80 -0.35
C THR A 141 -12.22 -20.21 0.04
N TYR A 142 -11.20 -20.31 0.91
CA TYR A 142 -10.74 -21.59 1.44
C TYR A 142 -11.80 -22.29 2.29
N TYR A 143 -12.46 -21.54 3.18
CA TYR A 143 -13.47 -22.09 4.07
C TYR A 143 -14.71 -22.59 3.32
N TYR A 144 -15.11 -21.90 2.25
CA TYR A 144 -16.20 -22.30 1.37
C TYR A 144 -15.89 -23.58 0.61
N TYR A 145 -14.64 -23.78 0.21
CA TYR A 145 -14.20 -25.04 -0.37
C TYR A 145 -14.27 -26.18 0.65
N ALA A 146 -13.79 -25.95 1.88
CA ALA A 146 -13.73 -26.97 2.92
C ALA A 146 -15.11 -27.39 3.44
N ASN A 147 -16.07 -26.47 3.53
CA ASN A 147 -17.40 -26.76 4.06
C ASN A 147 -18.49 -25.86 3.46
N PRO A 148 -19.16 -26.29 2.37
CA PRO A 148 -20.16 -25.50 1.67
C PRO A 148 -21.37 -25.09 2.53
N ASN A 149 -21.75 -25.90 3.52
CA ASN A 149 -22.90 -25.60 4.38
C ASN A 149 -22.67 -24.36 5.24
N LEU A 150 -21.43 -24.10 5.63
CA LEU A 150 -21.07 -22.93 6.42
C LEU A 150 -21.13 -21.63 5.61
N VAL A 151 -21.11 -21.71 4.28
CA VAL A 151 -21.32 -20.55 3.38
C VAL A 151 -22.66 -19.89 3.68
N VAL A 152 -23.72 -20.68 3.77
CA VAL A 152 -25.09 -20.19 3.93
C VAL A 152 -25.24 -19.43 5.24
N HIS A 153 -24.59 -19.89 6.31
CA HIS A 153 -24.64 -19.24 7.62
C HIS A 153 -23.74 -18.00 7.71
N THR A 154 -22.63 -17.97 6.97
CA THR A 154 -21.63 -16.89 7.07
C THR A 154 -21.83 -15.75 6.06
N ILE A 155 -22.66 -15.94 5.03
CA ILE A 155 -22.80 -14.99 3.91
C ILE A 155 -23.25 -13.59 4.35
N ASN A 156 -24.14 -13.50 5.34
CA ASN A 156 -24.62 -12.21 5.84
C ASN A 156 -23.50 -11.45 6.56
N TYR A 157 -22.73 -12.13 7.42
CA TYR A 157 -21.60 -11.54 8.12
C TYR A 157 -20.50 -11.08 7.15
N LYS A 158 -20.26 -11.86 6.09
CA LYS A 158 -19.36 -11.47 5.00
C LYS A 158 -19.80 -10.15 4.36
N PHE A 159 -21.06 -10.03 3.96
CA PHE A 159 -21.56 -8.80 3.34
C PHE A 159 -21.46 -7.60 4.28
N VAL A 160 -21.82 -7.76 5.56
CA VAL A 160 -21.71 -6.68 6.55
C VAL A 160 -20.25 -6.23 6.70
N LEU A 161 -19.32 -7.18 6.82
CA LEU A 161 -17.90 -6.87 6.89
C LEU A 161 -17.41 -6.13 5.63
N TYR A 162 -17.80 -6.59 4.44
CA TYR A 162 -17.40 -5.96 3.18
C TYR A 162 -17.99 -4.56 3.03
N ILE A 163 -19.23 -4.33 3.47
CA ILE A 163 -19.85 -3.00 3.50
C ILE A 163 -19.01 -2.07 4.41
N ILE A 164 -18.69 -2.51 5.63
CA ILE A 164 -17.89 -1.73 6.58
C ILE A 164 -16.52 -1.40 5.98
N LEU A 165 -15.84 -2.38 5.41
CA LEU A 165 -14.51 -2.17 4.81
C LEU A 165 -14.56 -1.22 3.61
N ASN A 166 -15.55 -1.34 2.73
CA ASN A 166 -15.74 -0.41 1.61
C ASN A 166 -16.02 1.03 2.08
N ILE A 167 -16.84 1.18 3.14
CA ILE A 167 -17.08 2.49 3.76
C ILE A 167 -15.78 3.06 4.33
N LEU A 168 -14.98 2.25 5.04
CA LEU A 168 -13.67 2.69 5.56
C LEU A 168 -12.71 3.11 4.44
N VAL A 169 -12.61 2.33 3.36
CA VAL A 169 -11.81 2.69 2.18
C VAL A 169 -12.28 4.02 1.59
N THR A 170 -13.60 4.24 1.52
CA THR A 170 -14.19 5.49 1.00
C THR A 170 -13.89 6.69 1.90
N ILE A 171 -14.08 6.54 3.21
CA ILE A 171 -13.89 7.61 4.20
C ILE A 171 -12.41 7.97 4.35
N TRP A 172 -11.52 6.99 4.29
CA TRP A 172 -10.09 7.22 4.38
C TRP A 172 -9.53 7.75 3.06
N GLY A 173 -9.89 7.13 1.93
CA GLY A 173 -9.49 7.59 0.60
C GLY A 173 -7.96 7.73 0.43
N PRO A 174 -7.51 8.23 -0.72
CA PRO A 174 -6.08 8.40 -0.99
C PRO A 174 -5.44 9.58 -0.23
N ASP A 175 -6.25 10.57 0.17
CA ASP A 175 -5.75 11.84 0.71
C ASP A 175 -5.49 11.80 2.22
N LYS A 176 -6.15 10.91 2.98
CA LYS A 176 -5.91 10.81 4.44
C LYS A 176 -4.65 10.00 4.71
N LYS A 177 -3.60 10.73 5.05
CA LYS A 177 -2.34 10.20 5.54
C LYS A 177 -2.22 10.47 7.04
N PHE A 178 -1.84 9.46 7.81
CA PHE A 178 -1.53 9.61 9.23
C PHE A 178 -0.01 9.62 9.41
N LEU A 179 0.54 10.70 9.96
CA LEU A 179 1.95 10.78 10.33
C LEU A 179 2.19 9.79 11.48
N ILE A 180 2.94 8.71 11.23
CA ILE A 180 3.29 7.76 12.31
C ILE A 180 4.34 8.37 13.23
N ILE A 181 5.24 9.20 12.70
CA ILE A 181 6.44 9.65 13.41
C ILE A 181 6.17 10.95 14.15
N ASN A 182 5.28 10.86 15.15
CA ASN A 182 5.46 11.59 16.42
C ASN A 182 5.79 10.63 17.59
N TYR A 183 5.77 9.30 17.37
CA TYR A 183 5.97 8.30 18.45
C TYR A 183 7.37 7.68 18.52
N PHE A 184 8.24 7.93 17.54
CA PHE A 184 9.68 7.76 17.73
C PHE A 184 10.35 9.14 17.68
N PRO A 185 10.29 9.92 18.77
CA PRO A 185 11.36 10.86 18.98
C PRO A 185 12.61 10.00 19.15
N ILE A 186 13.43 9.87 18.11
CA ILE A 186 14.85 9.93 18.37
C ILE A 186 15.04 11.37 18.85
N ARG A 187 14.71 11.61 20.13
CA ARG A 187 15.23 12.74 20.88
C ARG A 187 16.71 12.75 20.49
N PRO A 188 17.30 13.86 20.01
CA PRO A 188 18.74 13.89 19.84
C PRO A 188 19.30 13.27 21.12
N PRO A 189 20.08 12.17 21.02
CA PRO A 189 20.54 11.48 22.22
C PRO A 189 21.09 12.58 23.11
N ALA A 190 20.74 12.55 24.40
CA ALA A 190 21.23 13.54 25.37
C ALA A 190 22.79 13.57 25.45
N LEU A 191 23.46 12.82 24.59
CA LEU A 191 24.88 12.70 24.36
C LEU A 191 25.19 13.28 22.96
N ILE A 192 25.94 14.39 22.96
CA ILE A 192 26.60 14.93 21.76
C ILE A 192 27.52 13.82 21.22
N LYS A 193 27.09 13.11 20.18
CA LYS A 193 27.84 12.02 19.53
C LYS A 193 27.93 12.29 18.03
N LYS A 194 29.10 12.07 17.46
CA LYS A 194 29.29 12.02 16.01
C LYS A 194 28.77 10.70 15.45
N TYR A 195 27.84 10.78 14.50
CA TYR A 195 27.35 9.60 13.79
C TYR A 195 28.40 9.15 12.76
N SER A 196 28.64 7.84 12.70
CA SER A 196 29.32 7.19 11.58
C SER A 196 28.44 7.22 10.32
N GLU A 197 29.06 7.07 9.15
CA GLU A 197 28.33 7.05 7.88
C GLU A 197 27.29 5.93 7.82
N ASN A 198 27.62 4.74 8.33
CA ASN A 198 26.67 3.62 8.44
C ASN A 198 25.46 3.96 9.31
N GLU A 199 25.66 4.65 10.44
CA GLU A 199 24.55 5.12 11.28
C GLU A 199 23.68 6.14 10.53
N LEU A 200 24.27 7.05 9.77
CA LEU A 200 23.52 8.04 8.97
C LEU A 200 22.68 7.38 7.86
N ILE A 201 23.22 6.35 7.21
CA ILE A 201 22.51 5.55 6.21
C ILE A 201 21.32 4.82 6.86
N LEU A 202 21.52 4.22 8.05
CA LEU A 202 20.45 3.57 8.81
C LEU A 202 19.37 4.55 9.26
N LEU A 203 19.73 5.81 9.53
CA LEU A 203 18.80 6.91 9.81
C LEU A 203 18.10 7.47 8.56
N GLY A 204 18.42 6.93 7.38
CA GLY A 204 17.75 7.23 6.12
C GLY A 204 18.28 8.46 5.40
N LEU A 205 19.47 8.96 5.73
CA LEU A 205 20.12 10.00 4.94
C LEU A 205 20.61 9.42 3.60
N SER A 206 20.42 10.19 2.53
CA SER A 206 20.96 9.91 1.20
C SER A 206 22.44 10.28 1.12
N ALA A 207 23.15 9.76 0.11
CA ALA A 207 24.56 10.09 -0.11
C ALA A 207 24.81 11.62 -0.19
N ARG A 208 23.94 12.37 -0.87
CA ARG A 208 24.03 13.84 -0.96
C ARG A 208 23.79 14.54 0.38
N GLU A 209 22.86 14.04 1.18
CA GLU A 209 22.60 14.58 2.51
C GLU A 209 23.74 14.28 3.49
N ILE A 210 24.39 13.12 3.36
CA ILE A 210 25.60 12.75 4.12
C ILE A 210 26.76 13.69 3.73
N GLU A 211 26.90 14.00 2.44
CA GLU A 211 27.88 14.96 1.93
C GLU A 211 27.67 16.35 2.57
N VAL A 212 26.43 16.88 2.54
CA VAL A 212 26.06 18.14 3.20
C VAL A 212 26.30 18.09 4.71
N TYR A 213 25.92 17.00 5.38
CA TYR A 213 26.16 16.78 6.81
C TYR A 213 27.65 16.89 7.16
N ASN A 214 28.51 16.25 6.37
CA ASN A 214 29.96 16.27 6.55
C ASN A 214 30.55 17.66 6.30
N PHE A 215 30.05 18.43 5.34
CA PHE A 215 30.50 19.81 5.15
C PHE A 215 30.12 20.72 6.33
N ILE A 216 28.95 20.54 6.94
CA ILE A 216 28.57 21.33 8.13
C ILE A 216 29.49 21.00 9.31
N LEU A 217 29.83 19.72 9.51
CA LEU A 217 30.79 19.32 10.54
C LEU A 217 32.19 19.94 10.33
N ARG A 218 32.55 20.26 9.08
CA ARG A 218 33.80 20.96 8.75
C ARG A 218 33.69 22.49 8.84
N GLY A 219 32.53 23.03 9.20
CA GLY A 219 32.31 24.46 9.41
C GLY A 219 31.91 25.25 8.17
N PHE A 220 31.59 24.60 7.04
CA PHE A 220 31.21 25.31 5.81
C PHE A 220 29.82 25.98 5.93
N LYS A 221 29.70 27.16 5.32
CA LYS A 221 28.45 27.92 5.15
C LYS A 221 27.64 27.38 3.97
N ASN A 222 26.32 27.64 3.93
CA ASN A 222 25.45 27.17 2.84
C ASN A 222 25.96 27.54 1.45
N SER A 223 26.50 28.76 1.29
CA SER A 223 27.08 29.21 0.01
C SER A 223 28.32 28.40 -0.37
N GLU A 224 29.22 28.14 0.58
CA GLU A 224 30.44 27.37 0.32
C GLU A 224 30.13 25.89 0.01
N ILE A 225 29.10 25.33 0.64
CA ILE A 225 28.60 23.98 0.35
C ILE A 225 27.99 23.94 -1.06
N ALA A 226 27.19 24.95 -1.40
CA ALA A 226 26.57 25.10 -2.71
C ALA A 226 27.64 25.15 -3.81
N ASP A 227 28.68 25.97 -3.61
CA ASP A 227 29.81 26.10 -4.54
C ASP A 227 30.56 24.77 -4.69
N LYS A 228 30.83 24.06 -3.59
CA LYS A 228 31.52 22.75 -3.62
C LYS A 228 30.71 21.64 -4.27
N MET A 229 29.40 21.66 -4.11
CA MET A 229 28.50 20.66 -4.66
C MET A 229 27.97 21.02 -6.06
N PHE A 230 28.33 22.20 -6.59
CA PHE A 230 27.84 22.74 -7.86
C PHE A 230 26.31 22.81 -7.95
N VAL A 231 25.67 23.29 -6.88
CA VAL A 231 24.21 23.46 -6.79
C VAL A 231 23.85 24.81 -6.20
N ASP A 232 22.60 25.25 -6.37
CA ASP A 232 22.14 26.49 -5.76
C ASP A 232 22.04 26.39 -4.23
N LYS A 233 22.22 27.53 -3.55
CA LYS A 233 22.04 27.66 -2.10
C LYS A 233 20.68 27.14 -1.62
N LYS A 234 19.62 27.35 -2.41
CA LYS A 234 18.26 26.85 -2.11
C LYS A 234 18.21 25.33 -2.06
N THR A 235 18.98 24.64 -2.89
CA THR A 235 19.11 23.18 -2.89
C THR A 235 19.77 22.69 -1.59
N ILE A 236 20.79 23.40 -1.11
CA ILE A 236 21.41 23.12 0.19
C ILE A 236 20.43 23.33 1.34
N GLU A 237 19.60 24.37 1.28
CA GLU A 237 18.53 24.61 2.27
C GLU A 237 17.48 23.49 2.27
N SER A 238 17.10 22.98 1.10
CA SER A 238 16.25 21.79 0.99
C SER A 238 16.91 20.56 1.61
N HIS A 239 18.18 20.28 1.30
CA HIS A 239 18.92 19.18 1.93
C HIS A 239 18.98 19.32 3.46
N LEU A 240 19.26 20.52 3.97
CA LEU A 240 19.26 20.81 5.41
C LEU A 240 17.89 20.57 6.05
N TRP A 241 16.81 20.96 5.38
CA TRP A 241 15.45 20.70 5.84
C TRP A 241 15.16 19.20 5.92
N HIS A 242 15.57 18.43 4.91
CA HIS A 242 15.44 16.98 4.91
C HIS A 242 16.29 16.31 6.01
N ILE A 243 17.56 16.69 6.17
CA ILE A 243 18.44 16.19 7.23
C ILE A 243 17.84 16.48 8.61
N LYS A 244 17.39 17.72 8.84
CA LYS A 244 16.74 18.13 10.09
C LYS A 244 15.54 17.25 10.41
N ASN A 245 14.66 17.00 9.44
CA ASN A 245 13.52 16.13 9.64
C ASN A 245 13.95 14.66 9.86
N LYS A 246 14.96 14.19 9.13
CA LYS A 246 15.47 12.82 9.25
C LYS A 246 16.06 12.54 10.62
N LEU A 247 16.81 13.50 11.16
CA LEU A 247 17.45 13.46 12.48
C LEU A 247 16.59 14.05 13.61
N ALA A 248 15.32 14.38 13.33
CA ALA A 248 14.33 14.85 14.31
C ALA A 248 14.68 16.12 15.11
N PHE A 249 15.41 17.07 14.51
CA PHE A 249 15.60 18.40 15.09
C PHE A 249 14.36 19.28 14.89
N LYS A 250 14.07 20.23 15.78
CA LYS A 250 12.93 21.16 15.65
C LYS A 250 13.18 22.22 14.59
N SER A 251 14.43 22.63 14.41
CA SER A 251 14.83 23.63 13.42
C SER A 251 16.18 23.33 12.78
N VAL A 252 16.43 23.89 11.59
CA VAL A 252 17.74 23.80 10.93
C VAL A 252 18.83 24.47 11.80
N ASN A 253 18.48 25.51 12.55
CA ASN A 253 19.38 26.16 13.49
C ASN A 253 19.79 25.22 14.63
N GLU A 254 18.86 24.43 15.15
CA GLU A 254 19.14 23.42 16.18
C GLU A 254 20.06 22.31 15.64
N LEU A 255 19.77 21.80 14.43
CA LEU A 255 20.67 20.87 13.73
C LEU A 255 22.08 21.45 13.61
N ARG A 256 22.22 22.69 13.14
CA ARG A 256 23.52 23.35 12.98
C ARG A 256 24.25 23.53 14.29
N LYS A 257 23.54 23.92 15.37
CA LYS A 257 24.11 24.06 16.70
C LYS A 257 24.66 22.72 17.19
N TYR A 258 23.87 21.65 17.07
CA TYR A 258 24.27 20.29 17.40
C TYR A 258 25.52 19.85 16.62
N LEU A 259 25.53 20.02 15.29
CA LEU A 259 26.68 19.61 14.47
C LEU A 259 27.95 20.39 14.82
N LYS A 260 27.82 21.67 15.16
CA LYS A 260 28.95 22.49 15.63
C LYS A 260 29.48 22.02 17.00
N GLU A 261 28.60 21.57 17.89
CA GLU A 261 28.99 20.99 19.18
C GLU A 261 29.67 19.63 19.02
N VAL A 262 29.19 18.80 18.10
CA VAL A 262 29.80 17.50 17.74
C VAL A 262 31.15 17.64 17.02
N SER A 263 31.39 18.76 16.34
CA SER A 263 32.66 19.01 15.63
C SER A 263 33.83 19.47 16.51
N LYS A 264 33.53 19.89 17.76
CA LYS A 264 34.54 20.29 18.75
C LYS A 264 35.13 19.06 19.43
#